data_AF-A0A174C0J3-F1
#
_entry.id   AF-A0A174C0J3-F1
#
_cell.length_a   1.000
_cell.length_b   1.000
_cell.length_c   1.000
_cell.angle_alpha   90.00
_cell.angle_beta   90.00
_cell.angle_gamma   90.00
#
_symmetry.space_group_name_H-M   'P 1'
#
loop_
_entity.id
_entity.type
_entity.pdbx_description
1 polymer ?
#
loop_
_entity_poly.entity_id
_entity_poly.type
_entity_poly.pdbx_seq_one_letter_code
_entity_poly.pdbx_strand_id
1 'polypeptide(L)' 'MPIEHRPLLGVSEAAALTGLDEKIVRQAIRQGELIACYAHSSTKRIRRRDLDDWISSLPERPQ' A
#
# COMPACT_ATOMS: atom_id res chain seq x y z
N MET A 1 -13.47 -11.53 4.82
CA MET A 1 -13.66 -10.07 4.81
C MET A 1 -13.24 -9.54 3.45
N PRO A 2 -14.08 -8.75 2.76
CA PRO A 2 -13.71 -8.08 1.51
C PRO A 2 -12.47 -7.20 1.68
N ILE A 3 -11.68 -7.02 0.62
CA ILE A 3 -10.37 -6.34 0.68
C ILE A 3 -10.55 -4.87 1.08
N GLU A 4 -11.61 -4.24 0.61
CA GLU A 4 -12.01 -2.86 0.88
C GLU A 4 -12.22 -2.56 2.38
N HIS A 5 -12.52 -3.57 3.18
CA HIS A 5 -12.74 -3.44 4.62
C HIS A 5 -11.55 -3.93 5.47
N ARG A 6 -10.46 -4.43 4.85
CA ARG A 6 -9.30 -4.92 5.60
C ARG A 6 -8.46 -3.76 6.14
N PRO A 7 -8.18 -3.71 7.45
CA PRO A 7 -7.35 -2.65 8.03
C PRO A 7 -5.86 -2.81 7.69
N LEU A 8 -5.43 -4.05 7.43
CA LEU A 8 -4.05 -4.40 7.08
C LEU A 8 -4.04 -5.15 5.74
N LEU A 9 -3.18 -4.70 4.84
CA LEU A 9 -3.03 -5.21 3.49
C LEU A 9 -1.64 -5.78 3.28
N GLY A 10 -1.54 -6.87 2.54
CA GLY A 10 -0.31 -7.27 1.85
C GLY A 10 -0.09 -6.43 0.59
N VAL A 11 1.07 -6.59 -0.03
CA VAL A 11 1.43 -5.86 -1.26
C VAL A 11 0.42 -6.12 -2.39
N SER A 12 0.06 -7.39 -2.64
CA SER A 12 -0.89 -7.75 -3.69
C SER A 12 -2.28 -7.15 -3.48
N GLU A 13 -2.71 -7.06 -2.22
CA GLU A 13 -4.01 -6.48 -1.87
C GLU A 13 -4.01 -4.95 -2.05
N ALA A 14 -2.92 -4.29 -1.67
CA ALA A 14 -2.75 -2.86 -1.89
C ALA A 14 -2.70 -2.51 -3.39
N ALA A 15 -1.98 -3.31 -4.19
CA ALA A 15 -1.92 -3.18 -5.65
C ALA A 15 -3.31 -3.33 -6.28
N ALA A 16 -4.02 -4.42 -5.94
CA ALA A 16 -5.38 -4.67 -6.43
C ALA A 16 -6.34 -3.53 -6.10
N LEU A 17 -6.20 -2.92 -4.93
CA LEU A 17 -7.11 -1.86 -4.50
C LEU A 17 -6.84 -0.51 -5.16
N THR A 18 -5.57 -0.19 -5.39
CA THR A 18 -5.14 1.09 -5.98
C THR A 18 -5.11 1.06 -7.50
N GLY A 19 -5.18 -0.13 -8.11
CA GLY A 19 -4.97 -0.32 -9.54
C GLY A 19 -3.51 -0.15 -9.98
N LEU A 20 -2.57 -0.08 -9.03
CA LEU A 20 -1.13 0.01 -9.30
C LEU A 20 -0.49 -1.37 -9.43
N ASP A 21 0.65 -1.45 -10.12
CA ASP A 21 1.47 -2.66 -10.16
C ASP A 21 2.12 -2.93 -8.79
N GLU A 22 2.19 -4.19 -8.37
CA GLU A 22 2.87 -4.58 -7.13
C GLU A 22 4.31 -4.06 -7.03
N LYS A 23 5.02 -3.96 -8.16
CA LYS A 23 6.38 -3.42 -8.21
C LYS A 23 6.44 -1.97 -7.74
N ILE A 24 5.45 -1.15 -8.09
CA ILE A 24 5.35 0.25 -7.66
C ILE A 24 5.17 0.30 -6.15
N VAL A 25 4.24 -0.51 -5.61
CA VAL A 25 3.99 -0.60 -4.16
C VAL A 25 5.25 -1.07 -3.42
N ARG A 26 5.94 -2.10 -3.92
CA ARG A 26 7.20 -2.59 -3.33
C ARG A 26 8.30 -1.54 -3.39
N GLN A 27 8.40 -0.80 -4.48
CA GLN A 27 9.38 0.27 -4.65
C GLN A 27 9.12 1.40 -3.66
N ALA A 28 7.87 1.86 -3.50
CA ALA A 28 7.51 2.88 -2.52
C ALA A 28 7.85 2.47 -1.08
N ILE A 29 7.59 1.21 -0.72
CA ILE A 29 8.00 0.66 0.59
C ILE A 29 9.53 0.64 0.75
N ARG A 30 10.27 0.32 -0.33
CA ARG A 30 11.73 0.27 -0.31
C ARG A 30 12.35 1.67 -0.20
N GLN A 31 11.74 2.67 -0.82
CA GLN A 31 12.17 4.07 -0.74
C GLN A 31 11.72 4.76 0.57
N GLY A 32 10.85 4.12 1.35
CA GLY A 32 10.31 4.68 2.59
C GLY A 32 9.16 5.68 2.37
N GLU A 33 8.66 5.80 1.13
CA GLU A 33 7.51 6.64 0.78
C GLU A 33 6.19 6.04 1.27
N LEU A 34 6.08 4.70 1.25
CA LEU A 34 4.93 3.97 1.77
C LEU A 34 5.31 3.22 3.04
N ILE A 35 4.63 3.53 4.14
CA ILE A 35 4.86 2.90 5.44
C ILE A 35 4.33 1.46 5.42
N ALA A 36 5.20 0.52 5.80
CA ALA A 36 4.83 -0.88 6.03
C ALA A 36 5.38 -1.36 7.38
N CYS A 37 4.55 -2.06 8.14
CA CYS A 37 4.84 -2.53 9.49
C CYS A 37 4.79 -4.06 9.59
N TYR A 38 5.56 -4.62 10.52
CA TYR A 38 5.45 -6.03 10.93
C TYR A 38 4.38 -6.14 12.01
N ALA A 39 3.10 -6.09 11.62
CA ALA A 39 1.99 -6.22 12.56
C ALA A 39 1.82 -7.69 12.96
N HIS A 40 2.44 -8.09 14.08
CA HIS A 40 2.36 -9.45 14.66
C HIS A 40 2.69 -10.59 13.69
N SER A 41 3.44 -10.31 12.63
CA SER A 41 3.80 -11.25 11.56
C SER A 41 5.22 -10.98 11.07
N SER A 42 5.89 -12.01 10.57
CA SER A 42 7.16 -11.90 9.84
C SER A 42 7.01 -11.26 8.47
N THR A 43 5.78 -11.07 7.99
CA THR A 43 5.49 -10.43 6.70
C THR A 43 5.11 -8.96 6.90
N LYS A 44 5.70 -8.08 6.09
CA LYS A 44 5.33 -6.66 6.06
C LYS A 44 3.86 -6.49 5.67
N ARG A 45 3.15 -5.65 6.41
CA ARG A 45 1.76 -5.25 6.17
C ARG A 45 1.66 -3.74 6.03
N ILE A 46 0.72 -3.29 5.20
CA ILE A 46 0.44 -1.89 4.95
C ILE A 46 -0.87 -1.57 5.67
N ARG A 47 -0.88 -0.54 6.52
CA ARG A 47 -2.15 -0.06 7.09
C ARG A 47 -2.95 0.64 6.00
N ARG A 48 -4.26 0.43 6.00
CA ARG A 48 -5.17 1.04 5.04
C ARG A 48 -4.97 2.55 4.92
N ARG A 49 -4.94 3.23 6.08
CA ARG A 49 -4.69 4.67 6.16
C ARG A 49 -3.36 5.10 5.55
N ASP A 50 -2.27 4.38 5.85
CA ASP A 50 -0.94 4.72 5.31
C ASP A 50 -0.91 4.57 3.78
N LEU A 51 -1.66 3.61 3.22
CA LEU A 51 -1.83 3.46 1.78
C LEU A 51 -2.61 4.64 1.18
N ASP A 52 -3.74 5.01 1.77
CA ASP A 52 -4.61 6.09 1.30
C ASP A 52 -3.89 7.46 1.37
N ASP A 53 -3.14 7.70 2.45
CA ASP A 53 -2.31 8.91 2.64
C ASP A 53 -1.21 8.99 1.56
N TRP A 54 -0.52 7.88 1.28
CA TRP A 54 0.50 7.83 0.22
C TRP A 54 -0.09 8.08 -1.16
N ILE A 55 -1.21 7.44 -1.51
CA ILE A 55 -1.90 7.65 -2.80
C ILE A 55 -2.30 9.12 -2.96
N SER A 56 -2.83 9.72 -1.91
CA SER A 56 -3.23 11.14 -1.91
C SER A 56 -2.04 12.10 -2.04
N SER A 57 -0.83 11.65 -1.70
CA SER A 57 0.41 12.43 -1.88
C SER A 57 1.07 12.28 -3.25
N LEU A 58 0.63 11.32 -4.08
CA LEU A 58 1.19 11.15 -5.41
C LEU A 58 0.81 12.34 -6.29
N PRO A 59 1.73 12.83 -7.14
CA PRO A 59 1.37 13.85 -8.11
C PRO A 59 0.28 13.32 -9.04
N GLU A 60 -0.71 14.16 -9.36
CA GLU A 60 -1.67 13.83 -10.41
C GLU A 60 -0.89 13.49 -11.69
N ARG A 61 -1.17 12.34 -12.30
CA ARG A 61 -0.53 11.99 -13.57
C ARG A 61 -0.84 13.12 -14.56
N PRO A 62 0.17 13.68 -15.26
CA PRO A 62 -0.12 14.52 -16.39
C PRO A 62 -0.96 13.70 -17.37
N GLN A 63 -2.13 14.24 -17.75
CA GLN A 63 -3.07 13.63 -18.71
C GLN A 63 -2.41 13.38 -20.07
#